data_AF-A0A7V9CMD0-F1
#
_entry.id   AF-A0A7V9CMD0-F1
#
_cell.length_a   1.000
_cell.length_b   1.000
_cell.length_c   1.000
_cell.angle_alpha   90.00
_cell.angle_beta   90.00
_cell.angle_gamma   90.00
#
_symmetry.space_group_name_H-M   'P 1'
#
loop_
_entity.id
_entity.type
_entity.pdbx_description
1 polymer ?
#
loop_
_entity_poly.entity_id
_entity_poly.type
_entity_poly.pdbx_seq_one_letter_code
_entity_poly.pdbx_strand_id
1 'polypeptide(L)' 'MLAETPHQFAPAEGPTAITLLLLHGTGGDERDLLPLGRALHPTAALLSPRGRVLEQGMPRFFGRFAEGR' A
#
# COMPACT_ATOMS: atom_id res chain seq x y z
N MET A 1 18.34 -13.23 -1.69
CA MET A 1 17.67 -12.69 -0.48
C MET A 1 16.66 -11.66 -0.99
N LEU A 2 15.36 -11.94 -0.93
CA LEU A 2 14.35 -10.95 -1.33
C LEU A 2 14.47 -9.81 -0.31
N ALA A 3 14.92 -8.62 -0.73
CA ALA A 3 14.89 -7.45 0.15
C ALA A 3 13.46 -7.26 0.67
N GLU A 4 13.33 -7.03 1.98
CA GLU A 4 12.05 -6.74 2.62
C GLU A 4 11.35 -5.60 1.87
N THR A 5 10.11 -5.82 1.44
CA THR A 5 9.31 -4.78 0.80
C THR A 5 8.94 -3.76 1.89
N PRO A 6 9.32 -2.48 1.78
CA PRO A 6 8.90 -1.47 2.75
C PRO A 6 7.37 -1.46 2.84
N HIS A 7 6.84 -1.48 4.06
CA HIS A 7 5.40 -1.50 4.29
C HIS A 7 5.08 -0.89 5.65
N GLN A 8 3.82 -0.49 5.81
CA GLN A 8 3.21 -0.23 7.11
C GLN A 8 2.19 -1.33 7.39
N PHE A 9 2.26 -1.85 8.60
CA PHE A 9 1.20 -2.67 9.17
C PHE A 9 0.70 -2.01 10.44
N ALA A 10 -0.59 -1.70 10.49
CA ALA A 10 -1.26 -1.29 11.70
C ALA A 10 -2.30 -2.36 12.06
N PRO A 11 -2.23 -2.97 13.25
CA PRO A 11 -3.18 -3.99 13.65
C PRO A 11 -4.60 -3.42 13.76
N ALA A 12 -5.58 -4.31 13.70
CA ALA A 12 -6.97 -3.97 13.95
C ALA A 12 -7.16 -3.46 15.39
N GLU A 13 -8.12 -2.56 15.56
CA GLU A 13 -8.56 -2.09 16.87
C GLU A 13 -9.88 -2.78 17.23
N GLY A 14 -9.84 -3.76 18.12
CA GLY A 14 -11.02 -4.54 18.53
C GLY A 14 -11.29 -5.77 17.64
N PRO A 15 -12.49 -6.38 17.74
CA PRO A 15 -12.77 -7.73 17.25
C PRO A 15 -13.06 -7.83 15.74
N THR A 16 -12.47 -6.97 14.90
CA THR A 16 -12.67 -7.04 13.45
C THR A 16 -11.66 -7.97 12.77
N ALA A 17 -12.15 -8.76 11.81
CA ALA A 17 -11.32 -9.60 10.95
C ALA A 17 -10.94 -8.91 9.62
N ILE A 18 -11.38 -7.67 9.41
CA ILE A 18 -11.15 -6.94 8.15
C ILE A 18 -9.74 -6.37 8.13
N THR A 19 -9.02 -6.64 7.04
CA THR A 19 -7.76 -5.98 6.70
C THR A 19 -7.94 -5.20 5.41
N LEU A 20 -7.62 -3.90 5.43
CA LEU A 20 -7.57 -3.08 4.23
C LEU A 20 -6.15 -3.14 3.65
N LEU A 21 -6.05 -3.59 2.39
CA LEU A 21 -4.84 -3.47 1.59
C LEU A 21 -4.83 -2.10 0.91
N LEU A 22 -3.86 -1.26 1.26
CA LEU A 22 -3.75 0.11 0.78
C LEU A 22 -2.62 0.19 -0.25
N LEU A 23 -2.97 0.52 -1.49
CA LEU A 23 -2.02 0.60 -2.61
C LEU A 23 -1.90 2.04 -3.06
N HIS A 24 -0.76 2.67 -2.77
CA HIS A 24 -0.49 4.06 -3.12
C HIS A 24 -0.51 4.32 -4.65
N GLY A 25 -0.72 5.59 -5.02
CA GLY A 25 -0.63 6.03 -6.41
C GLY A 25 0.82 6.11 -6.93
N THR A 26 1.01 6.47 -8.20
CA THR A 26 2.36 6.68 -8.74
C THR A 26 3.08 7.79 -7.98
N GLY A 27 4.30 7.52 -7.51
CA GLY A 27 5.06 8.51 -6.74
C GLY A 27 4.79 8.52 -5.24
N GLY A 28 3.80 7.75 -4.80
CA GLY A 28 3.44 7.65 -3.40
C GLY A 28 4.32 6.68 -2.61
N ASP A 29 3.99 6.53 -1.33
CA ASP A 29 4.64 5.58 -0.43
C ASP A 29 3.65 4.82 0.49
N GLU A 30 4.19 3.96 1.36
CA GLU A 30 3.42 3.13 2.28
C GLU A 30 2.61 3.90 3.35
N ARG A 31 2.74 5.23 3.45
CA ARG A 31 2.06 6.06 4.45
C ARG A 31 0.89 6.87 3.87
N ASP A 32 0.92 7.19 2.58
CA ASP A 32 -0.01 8.12 1.94
C ASP A 32 -1.49 7.82 2.21
N LEU A 33 -1.86 6.54 2.17
CA LEU A 33 -3.25 6.12 2.26
C LEU A 33 -3.68 5.70 3.67
N LEU A 34 -2.80 5.76 4.67
CA LEU A 34 -3.18 5.42 6.06
C LEU A 34 -4.33 6.28 6.60
N PRO A 35 -4.35 7.63 6.39
CA PRO A 35 -5.48 8.45 6.83
C PRO A 35 -6.79 8.06 6.15
N LEU A 36 -6.73 7.73 4.85
CA LEU A 36 -7.91 7.28 4.09
C LEU A 36 -8.40 5.92 4.59
N GLY A 37 -7.49 4.98 4.85
CA GLY A 37 -7.83 3.66 5.42
C GLY A 37 -8.57 3.78 6.75
N ARG A 38 -8.10 4.66 7.64
CA ARG A 38 -8.78 4.95 8.91
C ARG A 38 -10.12 5.66 8.72
N ALA A 39 -10.25 6.56 7.75
CA ALA A 39 -11.52 7.22 7.43
C ALA A 39 -12.57 6.24 6.87
N LEU A 40 -12.15 5.26 6.07
CA LEU A 40 -13.04 4.25 5.48
C LEU A 40 -13.46 3.18 6.50
N HIS A 41 -12.53 2.72 7.33
CA HIS A 41 -12.82 1.72 8.37
C HIS A 41 -11.94 1.95 9.60
N PRO A 42 -12.43 2.69 10.61
CA PRO A 42 -11.63 3.14 11.75
C PRO A 42 -10.89 2.00 12.48
N THR A 43 -11.53 0.83 12.60
CA THR A 43 -11.02 -0.29 13.40
C THR A 43 -10.29 -1.39 12.61
N ALA A 44 -10.25 -1.33 11.27
CA ALA A 44 -9.66 -2.41 10.47
C ALA A 44 -8.14 -2.49 10.68
N ALA A 45 -7.56 -3.68 10.46
CA ALA A 45 -6.13 -3.76 10.25
C ALA A 45 -5.79 -3.07 8.92
N LEU A 46 -4.66 -2.39 8.85
CA LEU A 46 -4.16 -1.73 7.65
C LEU A 46 -2.85 -2.39 7.22
N LEU A 47 -2.78 -2.84 5.98
CA LEU A 47 -1.55 -3.28 5.33
C LEU A 47 -1.30 -2.39 4.12
N SER A 48 -0.20 -1.64 4.15
CA SER A 48 0.15 -0.67 3.11
C SER A 48 1.59 -0.94 2.64
N PRO A 49 1.80 -1.69 1.55
CA PRO A 49 3.13 -1.89 0.97
C PRO A 49 3.57 -0.71 0.09
N ARG A 50 4.88 -0.49 -0.04
CA ARG A 50 5.47 0.38 -1.07
C ARG A 50 5.76 -0.43 -2.33
N GLY A 51 5.32 0.09 -3.47
CA GLY A 51 5.68 -0.40 -4.79
C GLY A 51 7.20 -0.30 -5.03
N ARG A 52 7.81 -1.39 -5.52
CA ARG A 52 9.27 -1.50 -5.68
C ARG A 52 9.78 -1.07 -7.06
N VAL A 53 8.88 -0.81 -8.01
CA VAL A 53 9.27 -0.33 -9.34
C VAL A 53 9.51 1.17 -9.24
N LEU A 54 10.67 1.63 -9.71
CA LEU A 54 10.95 3.06 -9.86
C LEU A 54 10.81 3.43 -11.34
N GLU A 55 9.89 4.34 -11.65
CA GLU A 55 9.74 4.94 -12.98
C GLU A 55 10.04 6.43 -12.83
N GLN A 56 11.11 6.94 -13.44
CA GLN A 56 11.57 8.33 -13.27
C GLN A 56 11.76 8.73 -11.79
N GLY A 57 12.20 7.78 -10.94
CA GLY A 57 12.38 8.01 -9.50
C GLY A 57 11.11 7.89 -8.66
N MET A 58 9.94 7.70 -9.29
CA MET A 58 8.65 7.59 -8.61
C MET A 58 8.30 6.12 -8.31
N PRO A 59 7.96 5.76 -7.07
CA PRO A 59 7.52 4.40 -6.73
C PRO A 59 6.22 3.99 -7.45
N ARG A 60 6.17 2.73 -7.88
CA ARG A 60 5.04 2.07 -8.55
C ARG A 60 4.98 0.58 -8.19
N PHE A 61 3.79 -0.02 -8.31
CA PHE A 61 3.60 -1.46 -8.12
C PHE A 61 3.98 -2.30 -9.34
N PHE A 62 3.87 -1.73 -10.53
CA PHE A 62 4.17 -2.38 -11.80
C PHE A 62 4.71 -1.35 -12.80
N GLY A 63 5.55 -1.83 -13.72
CA GLY A 63 5.97 -1.04 -14.87
C GLY A 63 4.83 -0.89 -15.87
N ARG A 64 4.93 0.12 -16.74
CA ARG A 64 4.01 0.22 -17.88
C ARG A 64 4.24 -0.93 -18.84
N PHE A 65 3.20 -1.73 -19.06
CA PHE A 65 3.07 -2.51 -20.28
C PHE A 65 2.23 -1.70 -21.27
N ALA A 66 2.50 -1.83 -22.56
CA ALA A 66 1.55 -1.34 -23.57
C ALA A 66 0.19 -2.02 -23.31
N GLU A 67 -0.91 -1.28 -23.43
CA GLU A 67 -2.26 -1.85 -23.25
C GLU A 67 -2.42 -3.10 -24.14
N GLY A 68 -2.92 -4.19 -23.56
CA GLY A 68 -3.17 -5.45 -24.27
C GLY A 68 -1.97 -6.42 -24.40
N ARG A 69 -0.91 -6.25 -23.60
CA ARG A 69 0.19 -7.24 -23.46
C ARG A 69 0.25 -7.88 -22.08
#